data_AF-A0A7Z7BID0-F1
#
_entry.id   AF-A0A7Z7BID0-F1
#
_cell.length_a   1.000
_cell.length_b   1.000
_cell.length_c   1.000
_cell.angle_alpha   90.00
_cell.angle_beta   90.00
_cell.angle_gamma   90.00
#
_symmetry.space_group_name_H-M   'P 1'
#
loop_
_entity.id
_entity.type
_entity.pdbx_description
1 polymer ?
#
loop_
_entity_poly.entity_id
_entity_poly.type
_entity_poly.pdbx_seq_one_letter_code
_entity_poly.pdbx_strand_id
1 'polypeptide(L)'
;MLFTPPLIPATLISRYKRFLFDAVLEDGTAITGSCPNTGSMRGLTTPGSRIWLSEHDSPTRKYRHMFEMVEADGTVVGINTGMPNRLAEEAILNGRIPELAGYSTIRREQKYGRNSRIDFLLSEPGRPDAYVEVKNVHFMREKGLAEFPDTATKRGAKHLEELGDAAEAGYRSVMLYLIQRDDCERMRICADLDPIYALAFQRAMARGVEAYAVKCAVSPTQISVSGTVKMDEWRPAVL
;
A
#
# COMPACT_ATOMS: atom_id res chain seq x y z
N MET A 1 -1.80 12.15 -5.63
CA MET A 1 -2.87 12.58 -4.70
C MET A 1 -2.42 13.77 -3.87
N LEU A 2 -3.12 14.91 -4.01
CA LEU A 2 -2.90 16.10 -3.19
C LEU A 2 -3.72 16.02 -1.89
N PHE A 3 -3.16 16.54 -0.80
CA PHE A 3 -3.91 16.80 0.43
C PHE A 3 -4.44 18.23 0.41
N THR A 4 -5.77 18.34 0.44
CA THR A 4 -6.47 19.62 0.48
C THR A 4 -7.54 19.55 1.56
N PRO A 5 -7.36 20.23 2.71
CA PRO A 5 -6.22 21.08 3.08
C PRO A 5 -4.91 20.27 3.31
N PRO A 6 -3.74 20.95 3.39
CA PRO A 6 -2.48 20.31 3.79
C PRO A 6 -2.58 19.63 5.16
N LEU A 7 -1.74 18.62 5.37
CA LEU A 7 -1.75 17.86 6.63
C LEU A 7 -1.20 18.66 7.80
N ILE A 8 -1.79 18.45 8.97
CA ILE A 8 -1.44 19.10 10.23
C ILE A 8 -0.30 18.33 10.90
N PRO A 9 0.85 18.96 11.20
CA PRO A 9 1.94 18.34 11.93
C PRO A 9 1.60 18.14 13.42
N ALA A 10 2.08 17.05 14.00
CA ALA A 10 1.99 16.77 15.43
C ALA A 10 3.16 15.89 15.90
N THR A 11 3.29 15.72 17.21
CA THR A 11 4.25 14.78 17.83
C THR A 11 3.49 13.60 18.40
N LEU A 12 3.84 12.38 17.99
CA LEU A 12 3.21 11.15 18.47
C LEU A 12 3.56 10.91 19.94
N ILE A 13 2.54 10.71 20.78
CA ILE A 13 2.73 10.22 22.16
C ILE A 13 2.72 8.68 22.13
N SER A 14 1.66 8.09 21.59
CA SER A 14 1.53 6.64 21.51
C SER A 14 0.50 6.23 20.47
N ARG A 15 0.65 5.01 19.92
CA ARG A 15 -0.40 4.31 19.18
C ARG A 15 -0.85 3.11 19.99
N TYR A 16 -2.15 2.93 20.14
CA TYR A 16 -2.73 1.86 20.96
C TYR A 16 -4.03 1.33 20.38
N LYS A 17 -4.44 0.15 20.82
CA LYS A 17 -5.62 -0.57 20.30
C LYS A 17 -5.63 -0.74 18.77
N ARG A 18 -4.47 -0.58 18.10
CA ARG A 18 -4.26 -0.56 16.64
C ARG A 18 -4.89 0.63 15.90
N PHE A 19 -6.06 1.09 16.30
CA PHE A 19 -6.83 2.12 15.59
C PHE A 19 -6.86 3.48 16.28
N LEU A 20 -6.15 3.68 17.39
CA LEU A 20 -6.05 4.97 18.09
C LEU A 20 -4.61 5.42 18.23
N PHE A 21 -4.43 6.74 18.29
CA PHE A 21 -3.18 7.35 18.71
C PHE A 21 -3.48 8.58 19.57
N ASP A 22 -2.56 8.89 20.47
CA ASP A 22 -2.50 10.19 21.15
C ASP A 22 -1.30 10.97 20.61
N ALA A 23 -1.45 12.29 20.48
CA ALA A 23 -0.42 13.19 19.98
C ALA A 23 -0.55 14.59 20.59
N VAL A 24 0.49 15.41 20.42
CA VAL A 24 0.50 16.83 20.75
C VAL A 24 0.64 17.64 19.46
N LEU A 25 -0.28 18.57 19.20
CA LEU A 25 -0.20 19.51 18.09
C LEU A 25 0.92 20.55 18.33
N GLU A 26 1.31 21.29 17.29
CA GLU A 26 2.38 22.30 17.41
C GLU A 26 2.04 23.44 18.40
N ASP A 27 0.75 23.70 18.67
CA ASP A 27 0.30 24.67 19.67
C ASP A 27 0.29 24.13 21.12
N GLY A 28 0.70 22.87 21.31
CA GLY A 28 0.71 22.19 22.61
C GLY A 28 -0.59 21.45 22.96
N THR A 29 -1.62 21.52 22.11
CA THR A 29 -2.90 20.84 22.35
C THR A 29 -2.73 19.32 22.28
N ALA A 30 -3.10 18.62 23.35
CA ALA A 30 -3.17 17.16 23.36
C ALA A 30 -4.44 16.68 22.65
N ILE A 31 -4.28 15.70 21.75
CA ILE A 31 -5.38 15.13 20.96
C ILE A 31 -5.35 13.60 20.97
N THR A 32 -6.51 13.00 20.76
CA THR A 32 -6.65 11.60 20.35
C THR A 32 -7.22 11.55 18.93
N GLY A 33 -6.65 10.71 18.08
CA GLY A 33 -7.09 10.53 16.70
C GLY A 33 -7.26 9.07 16.29
N SER A 34 -7.76 8.87 15.07
CA SER A 34 -7.92 7.56 14.44
C SER A 34 -6.66 7.15 13.68
N CYS A 35 -6.18 5.94 13.89
CA CYS A 35 -5.13 5.33 13.07
C CYS A 35 -5.77 4.42 12.01
N PRO A 36 -5.71 4.77 10.71
CA PRO A 36 -6.39 4.03 9.65
C PRO A 36 -5.66 2.76 9.22
N ASN A 37 -4.56 2.40 9.90
CA ASN A 37 -3.77 1.20 9.64
C ASN A 37 -3.94 0.24 10.82
N THR A 38 -4.42 -0.98 10.54
CA THR A 38 -4.63 -2.02 11.56
C THR A 38 -3.47 -3.01 11.66
N GLY A 39 -2.47 -2.89 10.77
CA GLY A 39 -1.25 -3.68 10.74
C GLY A 39 -0.30 -3.34 11.89
N SER A 40 0.88 -3.97 11.87
CA SER A 40 1.84 -3.81 12.96
C SER A 40 2.37 -2.38 13.03
N MET A 41 2.57 -1.73 11.87
CA MET A 41 3.32 -0.48 11.73
C MET A 41 4.67 -0.56 12.45
N ARG A 42 5.33 -1.73 12.39
CA ARG A 42 6.61 -1.98 13.03
C ARG A 42 7.65 -0.95 12.53
N GLY A 43 8.31 -0.28 13.48
CA GLY A 43 9.25 0.80 13.20
C GLY A 43 8.64 2.19 13.00
N LEU A 44 7.30 2.31 12.98
CA LEU A 44 6.58 3.52 12.58
C LEU A 44 5.67 4.09 13.69
N THR A 45 5.88 3.69 14.94
CA THR A 45 5.02 4.06 16.09
C THR A 45 5.83 4.54 17.30
N THR A 46 7.06 5.00 17.08
CA THR A 46 7.97 5.42 18.16
C THR A 46 7.45 6.72 18.81
N PRO A 47 7.25 6.76 20.14
CA PRO A 47 6.92 8.01 20.83
C PRO A 47 7.93 9.12 20.54
N GLY A 48 7.44 10.34 20.37
CA GLY A 48 8.25 11.50 19.97
C GLY A 48 8.42 11.67 18.46
N SER A 49 7.97 10.72 17.63
CA SER A 49 8.05 10.86 16.17
C SER A 49 7.18 12.01 15.69
N ARG A 50 7.67 12.76 14.69
CA ARG A 50 6.85 13.71 13.96
C ARG A 50 5.84 12.96 13.10
N ILE A 51 4.59 13.40 13.12
CA ILE A 51 3.49 12.81 12.37
C ILE A 51 2.70 13.89 11.65
N TRP A 52 1.94 13.49 10.64
CA TRP A 52 1.03 14.36 9.90
C TRP A 52 -0.38 13.78 9.88
N LEU A 53 -1.34 14.67 10.09
CA LEU A 53 -2.73 14.34 10.34
C LEU A 53 -3.63 15.03 9.33
N SER A 54 -4.62 14.31 8.80
CA SER A 54 -5.76 14.97 8.16
C SER A 54 -6.80 15.33 9.22
N GLU A 55 -7.51 16.43 9.00
CA GLU A 55 -8.60 16.87 9.86
C GLU A 55 -9.94 16.72 9.13
N HIS A 56 -10.90 16.12 9.82
CA HIS A 56 -12.25 15.96 9.34
C HIS A 56 -13.24 16.56 10.32
N ASP A 57 -13.89 17.65 9.90
CA ASP A 57 -14.98 18.26 10.65
C ASP A 57 -16.31 17.63 10.21
N SER A 58 -16.66 16.51 10.83
CA SER A 58 -17.91 15.81 10.56
C SER A 58 -18.58 15.44 11.88
N PRO A 59 -19.89 15.76 12.05
CA PRO A 59 -20.60 15.51 13.30
C PRO A 59 -20.72 14.01 13.64
N THR A 60 -20.52 13.12 12.67
CA THR A 60 -20.57 11.66 12.88
C THR A 60 -19.24 11.06 13.30
N ARG A 61 -18.13 11.82 13.23
CA ARG A 61 -16.80 11.33 13.58
C ARG A 61 -16.48 11.60 15.04
N LYS A 62 -16.23 10.54 15.79
CA LYS A 62 -15.73 10.63 17.18
C LYS A 62 -14.35 11.27 17.27
N TYR A 63 -13.48 10.98 16.30
CA TYR A 63 -12.10 11.49 16.25
C TYR A 63 -11.91 12.31 14.98
N ARG A 64 -11.63 13.60 15.15
CA ARG A 64 -11.46 14.57 14.04
C ARG A 64 -10.18 14.33 13.25
N HIS A 65 -9.11 13.93 13.93
CA HIS A 65 -7.79 13.74 13.35
C HIS A 65 -7.57 12.30 12.90
N MET A 66 -7.05 12.11 11.69
CA MET A 66 -6.61 10.81 11.17
C MET A 66 -5.11 10.81 10.93
N PHE A 67 -4.44 9.75 11.36
CA PHE A 67 -3.00 9.57 11.20
C PHE A 67 -2.68 9.19 9.75
N GLU A 68 -1.99 10.06 9.01
CA GLU A 68 -1.70 9.86 7.59
C GLU A 68 -0.27 9.42 7.33
N MET A 69 0.70 10.06 8.00
CA MET A 69 2.13 9.86 7.76
C MET A 69 2.96 10.05 9.02
N VAL A 70 4.14 9.41 9.05
CA VAL A 70 5.12 9.54 10.13
C VAL A 70 6.51 9.79 9.56
N GLU A 71 7.33 10.57 10.27
CA GLU A 71 8.75 10.71 9.99
C GLU A 71 9.49 9.53 10.61
N ALA A 72 10.21 8.77 9.78
CA ALA A 72 10.99 7.62 10.19
C ALA A 72 12.18 7.45 9.25
N ASP A 73 13.30 6.93 9.76
CA ASP A 73 14.51 6.62 8.97
C ASP A 73 15.07 7.81 8.16
N GLY A 74 14.80 9.05 8.59
CA GLY A 74 15.19 10.26 7.87
C GLY A 74 14.32 10.58 6.63
N THR A 75 13.14 9.98 6.51
CA THR A 75 12.16 10.24 5.45
C THR A 75 10.73 10.33 6.01
N VAL A 76 9.77 10.65 5.13
CA VAL A 76 8.33 10.62 5.44
C VAL A 76 7.73 9.33 4.89
N VAL A 77 7.00 8.61 5.73
CA VAL A 77 6.37 7.34 5.40
C VAL A 77 4.85 7.49 5.48
N GLY A 78 4.15 7.18 4.40
CA GLY A 78 2.70 7.10 4.37
C GLY A 78 2.22 5.82 5.05
N ILE A 79 1.29 5.94 6.00
CA ILE A 79 0.82 4.79 6.79
C ILE A 79 -0.64 4.46 6.54
N ASN A 80 -1.40 5.37 5.91
CA ASN A 80 -2.82 5.18 5.69
C ASN A 80 -3.10 4.10 4.63
N THR A 81 -3.61 2.94 5.08
CA THR A 81 -3.95 1.80 4.22
C THR A 81 -5.22 2.00 3.40
N GLY A 82 -5.95 3.11 3.57
CA GLY A 82 -7.07 3.49 2.70
C GLY A 82 -6.65 4.21 1.42
N MET A 83 -5.39 4.64 1.31
CA MET A 83 -4.86 5.39 0.15
C MET A 83 -4.30 4.57 -1.03
N PRO A 84 -3.73 3.35 -0.85
CA PRO A 84 -3.04 2.63 -1.92
C PRO A 84 -3.84 2.48 -3.21
N ASN A 85 -5.13 2.12 -3.14
CA ASN A 85 -5.95 1.96 -4.35
C ASN A 85 -6.06 3.29 -5.11
N ARG A 86 -6.33 4.40 -4.42
CA ARG A 86 -6.40 5.71 -5.07
C ARG A 86 -5.06 6.12 -5.71
N LEU A 87 -3.95 5.84 -5.03
CA LEU A 87 -2.61 6.12 -5.54
C LEU A 87 -2.25 5.24 -6.75
N ALA A 88 -2.59 3.96 -6.70
CA ALA A 88 -2.39 3.02 -7.79
C ALA A 88 -3.21 3.41 -9.03
N GLU A 89 -4.48 3.78 -8.87
CA GLU A 89 -5.31 4.23 -9.98
C GLU A 89 -4.76 5.50 -10.62
N GLU A 90 -4.41 6.51 -9.81
CA GLU A 90 -3.78 7.73 -10.31
C GLU A 90 -2.48 7.42 -11.07
N ALA A 91 -1.69 6.47 -10.57
CA ALA A 91 -0.45 6.06 -11.23
C ALA A 91 -0.69 5.29 -12.54
N ILE A 92 -1.68 4.39 -12.59
CA ILE A 92 -2.06 3.65 -13.80
C ILE A 92 -2.55 4.61 -14.88
N LEU A 93 -3.49 5.49 -14.54
CA LEU A 93 -4.07 6.46 -15.48
C LEU A 93 -3.03 7.44 -16.03
N ASN A 94 -2.04 7.82 -15.23
CA ASN A 94 -0.96 8.72 -15.65
C ASN A 94 0.27 7.99 -16.23
N GLY A 95 0.18 6.67 -16.49
CA GLY A 95 1.26 5.89 -17.09
C GLY A 95 2.52 5.79 -16.21
N ARG A 96 2.40 5.98 -14.90
CA ARG A 96 3.50 5.86 -13.92
C ARG A 96 3.82 4.42 -13.54
N ILE A 97 3.02 3.47 -14.01
CA ILE A 97 3.26 2.03 -13.91
C ILE A 97 3.26 1.49 -15.34
N PRO A 98 4.41 1.48 -16.03
CA PRO A 98 4.48 1.18 -17.47
C PRO A 98 3.81 -0.14 -17.84
N GLU A 99 3.94 -1.16 -17.00
CA GLU A 99 3.41 -2.50 -17.22
C GLU A 99 1.87 -2.55 -17.17
N LEU A 100 1.24 -1.57 -16.52
CA LEU A 100 -0.21 -1.41 -16.44
C LEU A 100 -0.74 -0.27 -17.32
N ALA A 101 0.11 0.33 -18.16
CA ALA A 101 -0.30 1.38 -19.08
C ALA A 101 -1.14 0.82 -20.26
N GLY A 102 -1.89 1.72 -20.91
CA GLY A 102 -2.65 1.42 -22.12
C GLY A 102 -3.96 0.66 -21.89
N TYR A 103 -4.52 0.70 -20.68
CA TYR A 103 -5.90 0.30 -20.42
C TYR A 103 -6.79 1.53 -20.35
N SER A 104 -7.85 1.58 -21.16
CA SER A 104 -8.80 2.72 -21.18
C SER A 104 -9.85 2.66 -20.08
N THR A 105 -10.15 1.47 -19.54
CA THR A 105 -11.20 1.27 -18.53
C THR A 105 -10.62 0.73 -17.23
N ILE A 106 -11.00 1.33 -16.10
CA ILE A 106 -10.68 0.88 -14.74
C ILE A 106 -11.97 0.69 -13.96
N ARG A 107 -12.24 -0.53 -13.47
CA ARG A 107 -13.38 -0.83 -12.59
C ARG A 107 -12.88 -1.28 -11.22
N ARG A 108 -13.33 -0.62 -10.16
CA ARG A 108 -12.95 -0.95 -8.77
C ARG A 108 -13.80 -2.06 -8.16
N GLU A 109 -13.26 -2.79 -7.19
CA GLU A 109 -14.03 -3.66 -6.28
C GLU A 109 -14.88 -4.72 -6.98
N GLN A 110 -14.38 -5.24 -8.12
CA GLN A 110 -15.10 -6.24 -8.90
C GLN A 110 -15.01 -7.61 -8.23
N LYS A 111 -16.11 -8.37 -8.25
CA LYS A 111 -16.07 -9.76 -7.75
C LYS A 111 -15.19 -10.60 -8.68
N TYR A 112 -14.31 -11.39 -8.08
CA TYR A 112 -13.48 -12.37 -8.80
C TYR A 112 -13.20 -13.58 -7.90
N GLY A 113 -12.76 -14.68 -8.51
CA GLY A 113 -12.50 -15.92 -7.79
C GLY A 113 -13.75 -16.43 -7.07
N ARG A 114 -13.55 -17.02 -5.88
CA ARG A 114 -14.62 -17.73 -5.16
C ARG A 114 -15.41 -16.80 -4.24
N ASN A 115 -14.72 -15.98 -3.45
CA ASN A 115 -15.34 -15.11 -2.43
C ASN A 115 -14.51 -13.84 -2.18
N SER A 116 -13.95 -13.24 -3.23
CA SER A 116 -13.13 -12.02 -3.12
C SER A 116 -13.56 -10.93 -4.07
N ARG A 117 -13.08 -9.73 -3.77
CA ARG A 117 -13.13 -8.58 -4.67
C ARG A 117 -11.71 -8.19 -5.00
N ILE A 118 -11.49 -7.91 -6.27
CA ILE A 118 -10.22 -7.39 -6.79
C ILE A 118 -10.25 -5.88 -6.65
N ASP A 119 -9.10 -5.28 -6.36
CA ASP A 119 -8.99 -3.82 -6.26
C ASP A 119 -9.32 -3.17 -7.61
N PHE A 120 -8.78 -3.70 -8.71
CA PHE A 120 -9.08 -3.24 -10.06
C PHE A 120 -9.27 -4.37 -11.08
N LEU A 121 -10.22 -4.17 -11.99
CA LEU A 121 -10.30 -4.83 -13.28
C LEU A 121 -10.04 -3.80 -14.37
N LEU A 122 -8.92 -3.96 -15.07
CA LEU A 122 -8.53 -3.12 -16.20
C LEU A 122 -8.96 -3.79 -17.51
N SER A 123 -9.51 -3.03 -18.45
CA SER A 123 -10.01 -3.54 -19.72
C SER A 123 -9.61 -2.64 -20.89
N GLU A 124 -9.28 -3.25 -22.02
CA GLU A 124 -8.93 -2.59 -23.28
C GLU A 124 -9.28 -3.48 -24.48
N PRO A 125 -9.95 -2.98 -25.53
CA PRO A 125 -10.23 -3.77 -26.73
C PRO A 125 -8.96 -4.41 -27.33
N GLY A 126 -9.02 -5.71 -27.60
CA GLY A 126 -7.90 -6.46 -28.18
C GLY A 126 -6.79 -6.84 -27.18
N ARG A 127 -6.98 -6.59 -25.88
CA ARG A 127 -6.07 -7.06 -24.81
C ARG A 127 -6.84 -7.93 -23.82
N PRO A 128 -6.18 -8.89 -23.15
CA PRO A 128 -6.77 -9.57 -22.01
C PRO A 128 -7.09 -8.58 -20.89
N ASP A 129 -8.26 -8.77 -20.27
CA ASP A 129 -8.63 -8.11 -19.03
C ASP A 129 -7.56 -8.40 -17.96
N ALA A 130 -7.20 -7.37 -17.18
CA ALA A 130 -6.22 -7.48 -16.10
C ALA A 130 -6.84 -7.28 -14.73
N TYR A 131 -6.75 -8.31 -13.89
CA TYR A 131 -7.03 -8.23 -12.47
C TYR A 131 -5.80 -7.70 -11.74
N VAL A 132 -5.95 -6.61 -10.97
CA VAL A 132 -4.87 -5.99 -10.21
C VAL A 132 -5.26 -5.90 -8.75
N GLU A 133 -4.50 -6.57 -7.89
CA GLU A 133 -4.59 -6.47 -6.44
C GLU A 133 -3.47 -5.54 -5.94
N VAL A 134 -3.80 -4.61 -5.05
CA VAL A 134 -2.85 -3.65 -4.48
C VAL A 134 -2.52 -4.02 -3.04
N LYS A 135 -1.25 -3.84 -2.68
CA LYS A 135 -0.77 -3.97 -1.30
C LYS A 135 -0.05 -2.71 -0.87
N ASN A 136 -0.38 -2.24 0.33
CA ASN A 136 0.38 -1.20 0.99
C ASN A 136 1.68 -1.77 1.55
N VAL A 137 2.80 -1.09 1.29
CA VAL A 137 4.11 -1.45 1.85
C VAL A 137 4.72 -0.21 2.49
N HIS A 138 5.13 -0.36 3.75
CA HIS A 138 5.85 0.68 4.49
C HIS A 138 6.97 0.11 5.38
N PHE A 139 7.00 -1.22 5.54
CA PHE A 139 7.89 -1.89 6.46
C PHE A 139 9.29 -1.99 5.85
N MET A 140 10.27 -1.55 6.64
CA MET A 140 11.68 -1.60 6.33
C MET A 140 12.42 -1.84 7.65
N ARG A 141 13.32 -2.83 7.68
CA ARG A 141 14.28 -3.05 8.77
C ARG A 141 15.74 -3.04 8.29
N GLU A 142 15.94 -3.16 6.98
CA GLU A 142 17.22 -2.98 6.29
C GLU A 142 17.09 -1.76 5.37
N LYS A 143 18.01 -0.80 5.50
CA LYS A 143 17.98 0.45 4.72
C LYS A 143 17.93 0.16 3.21
N GLY A 144 16.94 0.72 2.52
CA GLY A 144 16.78 0.56 1.08
C GLY A 144 15.99 -0.68 0.64
N LEU A 145 15.54 -1.53 1.58
CA LEU A 145 14.80 -2.75 1.32
C LEU A 145 13.40 -2.70 1.96
N ALA A 146 12.39 -2.49 1.13
CA ALA A 146 11.00 -2.64 1.53
C ALA A 146 10.63 -4.13 1.68
N GLU A 147 9.81 -4.47 2.67
CA GLU A 147 9.39 -5.85 2.91
C GLU A 147 7.87 -5.95 3.07
N PHE A 148 7.28 -7.01 2.52
CA PHE A 148 5.87 -7.34 2.73
C PHE A 148 5.66 -8.84 2.98
N PRO A 149 4.80 -9.24 3.94
CA PRO A 149 4.06 -8.39 4.87
C PRO A 149 4.87 -8.03 6.12
N ASP A 150 4.40 -7.06 6.90
CA ASP A 150 4.97 -6.67 8.20
C ASP A 150 4.43 -7.50 9.38
N THR A 151 3.41 -8.34 9.11
CA THR A 151 2.79 -9.30 10.02
C THR A 151 2.00 -10.34 9.21
N ALA A 152 1.70 -11.50 9.79
CA ALA A 152 0.99 -12.57 9.08
C ALA A 152 -0.39 -12.12 8.54
N THR A 153 -0.68 -12.46 7.28
CA THR A 153 -1.88 -12.07 6.54
C THR A 153 -2.52 -13.23 5.78
N LYS A 154 -3.39 -13.97 6.48
CA LYS A 154 -4.20 -15.06 5.88
C LYS A 154 -5.02 -14.59 4.69
N ARG A 155 -5.54 -13.35 4.74
CA ARG A 155 -6.30 -12.76 3.64
C ARG A 155 -5.42 -12.53 2.42
N GLY A 156 -4.20 -12.00 2.60
CA GLY A 156 -3.26 -11.81 1.50
C GLY A 156 -2.92 -13.11 0.77
N ALA A 157 -2.66 -14.19 1.53
CA ALA A 157 -2.37 -15.50 0.95
C ALA A 157 -3.55 -16.07 0.14
N LYS A 158 -4.79 -15.90 0.64
CA LYS A 158 -6.01 -16.29 -0.10
C LYS A 158 -6.14 -15.56 -1.44
N HIS A 159 -5.92 -14.24 -1.45
CA HIS A 159 -6.03 -13.45 -2.68
C HIS A 159 -4.97 -13.87 -3.73
N LEU A 160 -3.76 -14.27 -3.31
CA LEU A 160 -2.75 -14.81 -4.23
C LEU A 160 -3.20 -16.11 -4.91
N GLU A 161 -3.86 -17.01 -4.19
CA GLU A 161 -4.41 -18.24 -4.78
C GLU A 161 -5.52 -17.93 -5.79
N GLU A 162 -6.43 -17.00 -5.46
CA GLU A 162 -7.52 -16.61 -6.36
C GLU A 162 -7.01 -15.82 -7.59
N LEU A 163 -5.90 -15.08 -7.47
CA LEU A 163 -5.21 -14.50 -8.64
C LEU A 163 -4.55 -15.59 -9.50
N GLY A 164 -3.97 -16.62 -8.90
CA GLY A 164 -3.47 -17.78 -9.64
C GLY A 164 -4.58 -18.48 -10.43
N ASP A 165 -5.77 -18.65 -9.82
CA ASP A 165 -6.94 -19.21 -10.49
C ASP A 165 -7.34 -18.37 -11.71
N ALA A 166 -7.31 -17.04 -11.57
CA ALA A 166 -7.63 -16.11 -12.65
C ALA A 166 -6.58 -16.14 -13.78
N ALA A 167 -5.30 -16.27 -13.44
CA ALA A 167 -4.21 -16.40 -14.40
C ALA A 167 -4.37 -17.68 -15.26
N GLU A 168 -4.65 -18.81 -14.62
CA GLU A 168 -4.90 -20.08 -15.31
C GLU A 168 -6.17 -20.05 -16.18
N ALA A 169 -7.15 -19.22 -15.81
CA ALA A 169 -8.34 -18.97 -16.62
C ALA A 169 -8.10 -18.03 -17.81
N GLY A 170 -6.87 -17.54 -18.02
CA GLY A 170 -6.47 -16.72 -19.16
C GLY A 170 -6.59 -15.22 -18.94
N TYR A 171 -6.90 -14.76 -17.72
CA TYR A 171 -6.84 -13.35 -17.37
C TYR A 171 -5.40 -12.94 -17.04
N ARG A 172 -5.03 -11.71 -17.39
CA ARG A 172 -3.80 -11.14 -16.84
C ARG A 172 -4.04 -10.88 -15.35
N SER A 173 -3.14 -11.34 -14.49
CA SER A 173 -3.31 -11.25 -13.04
C SER A 173 -2.08 -10.61 -12.43
N VAL A 174 -2.26 -9.55 -11.65
CA VAL A 174 -1.17 -8.69 -11.18
C VAL A 174 -1.28 -8.42 -9.70
N MET A 175 -0.17 -8.62 -8.98
CA MET A 175 0.04 -8.10 -7.64
C MET A 175 0.86 -6.81 -7.71
N LEU A 176 0.30 -5.69 -7.27
CA LEU A 176 0.96 -4.40 -7.23
C LEU A 176 1.28 -4.00 -5.78
N TYR A 177 2.56 -3.96 -5.44
CA TYR A 177 3.06 -3.49 -4.17
C TYR A 177 3.37 -1.99 -4.24
N LEU A 178 2.61 -1.20 -3.48
CA LEU A 178 2.76 0.25 -3.42
C LEU A 178 3.49 0.63 -2.14
N ILE A 179 4.75 1.03 -2.29
CA ILE A 179 5.66 1.41 -1.21
C ILE A 179 5.46 2.90 -0.90
N GLN A 180 4.80 3.20 0.21
CA GLN A 180 4.53 4.58 0.65
C GLN A 180 5.75 5.21 1.35
N ARG A 181 6.91 5.13 0.71
CA ARG A 181 8.18 5.78 1.08
C ARG A 181 9.12 5.77 -0.13
N ASP A 182 10.01 6.74 -0.26
CA ASP A 182 10.85 6.93 -1.46
C ASP A 182 12.27 6.35 -1.33
N ASP A 183 12.67 5.98 -0.12
CA ASP A 183 14.03 5.58 0.26
C ASP A 183 14.30 4.07 0.08
N CYS A 184 13.44 3.36 -0.65
CA CYS A 184 13.56 1.93 -0.94
C CYS A 184 13.85 1.71 -2.44
N GLU A 185 14.90 0.95 -2.75
CA GLU A 185 15.28 0.62 -4.13
C GLU A 185 15.04 -0.86 -4.47
N ARG A 186 14.79 -1.67 -3.43
CA ARG A 186 14.44 -3.08 -3.57
C ARG A 186 13.24 -3.43 -2.70
N MET A 187 12.56 -4.49 -3.08
CA MET A 187 11.49 -5.09 -2.32
C MET A 187 11.65 -6.61 -2.21
N ARG A 188 11.26 -7.17 -1.06
CA ARG A 188 11.22 -8.62 -0.84
C ARG A 188 9.95 -9.05 -0.11
N ILE A 189 9.55 -10.29 -0.33
CA ILE A 189 8.54 -10.99 0.47
C ILE A 189 9.15 -11.48 1.79
N CYS A 190 8.54 -11.12 2.90
CA CYS A 190 9.03 -11.35 4.25
C CYS A 190 8.66 -12.76 4.75
N ALA A 191 9.35 -13.79 4.24
CA ALA A 191 9.05 -15.19 4.54
C ALA A 191 9.23 -15.57 6.02
N ASP A 192 10.06 -14.86 6.79
CA ASP A 192 10.23 -15.09 8.22
C ASP A 192 9.05 -14.56 9.05
N LEU A 193 8.33 -13.54 8.56
CA LEU A 193 7.13 -13.01 9.22
C LEU A 193 5.85 -13.70 8.76
N ASP A 194 5.78 -14.13 7.50
CA ASP A 194 4.66 -14.91 6.97
C ASP A 194 5.11 -15.95 5.93
N PRO A 195 5.52 -17.16 6.38
CA PRO A 195 5.89 -18.23 5.47
C PRO A 195 4.71 -18.74 4.62
N ILE A 196 3.47 -18.57 5.07
CA ILE A 196 2.28 -18.97 4.32
C ILE A 196 2.08 -18.05 3.12
N TYR A 197 2.19 -16.73 3.35
CA TYR A 197 2.13 -15.74 2.27
C TYR A 197 3.27 -15.95 1.27
N ALA A 198 4.50 -16.19 1.73
CA ALA A 198 5.65 -16.43 0.85
C ALA A 198 5.43 -17.65 -0.06
N LEU A 199 4.93 -18.77 0.48
CA LEU A 199 4.61 -19.95 -0.32
C LEU A 199 3.45 -19.70 -1.29
N ALA A 200 2.41 -18.98 -0.88
CA ALA A 200 1.31 -18.59 -1.77
C ALA A 200 1.80 -17.67 -2.90
N PHE A 201 2.75 -16.76 -2.62
CA PHE A 201 3.34 -15.89 -3.61
C PHE A 201 4.09 -16.69 -4.66
N GLN A 202 4.97 -17.61 -4.24
CA GLN A 202 5.70 -18.50 -5.16
C GLN A 202 4.76 -19.32 -6.04
N ARG A 203 3.68 -19.88 -5.47
CA ARG A 203 2.67 -20.60 -6.24
C ARG A 203 1.96 -19.70 -7.25
N ALA A 204 1.55 -18.51 -6.85
CA ALA A 204 0.88 -17.56 -7.74
C ALA A 204 1.79 -17.18 -8.93
N MET A 205 3.07 -16.88 -8.68
CA MET A 205 4.03 -16.57 -9.75
C MET A 205 4.18 -17.74 -10.72
N ALA A 206 4.28 -18.98 -10.20
CA ALA A 206 4.37 -20.19 -11.04
C ALA A 206 3.12 -20.44 -11.90
N ARG A 207 1.97 -19.86 -11.52
CA ARG A 207 0.68 -19.95 -12.22
C ARG A 207 0.45 -18.78 -13.19
N GLY A 208 1.43 -17.89 -13.35
CA GLY A 208 1.39 -16.79 -14.30
C GLY A 208 0.91 -15.45 -13.73
N VAL A 209 0.80 -15.32 -12.40
CA VAL A 209 0.57 -14.00 -11.78
C VAL A 209 1.86 -13.17 -11.90
N GLU A 210 1.73 -11.92 -12.31
CA GLU A 210 2.81 -10.94 -12.38
C GLU A 210 2.90 -10.17 -11.05
N ALA A 211 4.10 -9.73 -10.67
CA ALA A 211 4.29 -8.89 -9.49
C ALA A 211 5.11 -7.63 -9.83
N TYR A 212 4.61 -6.48 -9.40
CA TYR A 212 5.32 -5.20 -9.58
C TYR A 212 5.37 -4.45 -8.26
N ALA A 213 6.45 -3.69 -8.07
CA ALA A 213 6.60 -2.79 -6.94
C ALA A 213 6.87 -1.38 -7.44
N VAL A 214 6.23 -0.40 -6.80
CA VAL A 214 6.44 1.02 -7.05
C VAL A 214 6.63 1.76 -5.75
N LYS A 215 7.48 2.79 -5.76
CA LYS A 215 7.69 3.68 -4.62
C LYS A 215 7.00 5.02 -4.80
N CYS A 216 6.74 5.69 -3.69
CA CYS A 216 6.09 6.98 -3.66
C CYS A 216 7.01 8.05 -3.09
N ALA A 217 7.03 9.21 -3.74
CA ALA A 217 7.40 10.46 -3.09
C ALA A 217 6.25 10.85 -2.14
N VAL A 218 6.57 10.98 -0.86
CA VAL A 218 5.63 11.24 0.23
C VAL A 218 5.98 12.57 0.88
N SER A 219 4.98 13.44 1.01
CA SER A 219 5.11 14.72 1.68
C SER A 219 3.78 15.13 2.33
N PRO A 220 3.78 16.06 3.29
CA PRO A 220 2.56 16.55 3.94
C PRO A 220 1.54 17.20 2.99
N THR A 221 1.93 17.50 1.75
CA THR A 221 1.07 18.14 0.74
C THR A 221 0.65 17.17 -0.38
N GLN A 222 1.41 16.09 -0.60
CA GLN A 222 1.16 15.15 -1.70
C GLN A 222 1.79 13.77 -1.47
N ILE A 223 1.10 12.73 -1.92
CA ILE A 223 1.71 11.43 -2.24
C ILE A 223 1.58 11.18 -3.74
N SER A 224 2.66 10.75 -4.40
CA SER A 224 2.63 10.33 -5.80
C SER A 224 3.63 9.21 -6.06
N VAL A 225 3.30 8.31 -6.99
CA VAL A 225 4.25 7.28 -7.45
C VAL A 225 5.42 7.94 -8.17
N SER A 226 6.64 7.70 -7.65
CA SER A 226 7.89 8.32 -8.12
C SER A 226 8.74 7.38 -8.99
N GLY A 227 8.59 6.06 -8.85
CA GLY A 227 9.33 5.11 -9.69
C GLY A 227 9.01 3.64 -9.40
N THR A 228 9.52 2.76 -10.26
CA THR A 228 9.47 1.32 -10.06
C THR A 228 10.56 0.86 -9.09
N VAL A 229 10.31 -0.24 -8.40
CA VAL A 229 11.21 -0.86 -7.42
C VAL A 229 11.48 -2.28 -7.84
N LYS A 230 12.74 -2.69 -7.77
CA LYS A 230 13.14 -4.06 -8.11
C LYS A 230 12.65 -5.03 -7.02
N MET A 231 11.93 -6.07 -7.42
CA MET A 231 11.61 -7.18 -6.53
C MET A 231 12.74 -8.23 -6.55
N ASP A 232 13.10 -8.77 -5.39
CA ASP A 232 14.16 -9.79 -5.28
C ASP A 232 13.69 -11.15 -5.85
N GLU A 233 12.43 -11.53 -5.65
CA GLU A 233 11.86 -12.82 -6.06
C GLU A 233 11.36 -12.85 -7.51
N TRP A 234 10.89 -11.72 -8.03
CA TRP A 234 10.26 -11.64 -9.32
C TRP A 234 11.17 -10.94 -10.34
N ARG A 235 11.27 -11.55 -11.52
CA ARG A 235 11.85 -10.90 -12.70
C ARG A 235 10.77 -10.93 -13.78
N PRO A 236 10.32 -9.77 -14.29
CA PRO A 236 9.48 -9.79 -15.48
C PRO A 236 10.23 -10.55 -16.58
N ALA A 237 9.54 -11.44 -17.28
CA ALA A 237 10.09 -12.02 -18.49
C ALA A 237 10.48 -10.84 -19.39
N VAL A 238 11.77 -10.73 -19.72
CA VAL A 238 12.25 -9.72 -20.66
C VAL A 238 11.52 -9.99 -21.98
N LEU A 239 10.63 -9.09 -22.37
CA LEU A 239 9.99 -9.09 -23.69
C LEU A 239 11.04 -8.87 -24.78
#